data_AF-A0A139IJP3-F1
#
_entry.id   AF-A0A139IJP3-F1
#
_cell.length_a   1.000
_cell.length_b   1.000
_cell.length_c   1.000
_cell.angle_alpha   90.00
_cell.angle_beta   90.00
_cell.angle_gamma   90.00
#
_symmetry.space_group_name_H-M   'P 1'
#
loop_
_entity.id
_entity.type
_entity.pdbx_description
1 polymer ?
#
loop_
_entity_poly.entity_id
_entity_poly.type
_entity_poly.pdbx_seq_one_letter_code
_entity_poly.pdbx_strand_id
1 'polypeptide(L)'
;MPSARGNISYGNGDFGITLGPDGVGYIVYDTTPSVTGPPLFSNPNITFGVVQRLTPDYKATEHEYIVTGLANVEAWDMFWKDVWWYLTFGHICGYCDSTDTSYSKSRDPLGPWLEADRVGITNSSCGGQHTMVAQLPRAHRAAGGVYVWLYGSDTWTSDVNEGKAGLHLEPLKFADDGSIEPLDCYALSYDAPVKANSSTAIDVMQTATVASGPGNCTWNCDLGTKHKNFLYQFFRAPKSGNVTAFGFNQQLPLNLYFGAANTKNVTELYTPTGGIQVLWHDTIATEDLGWALPMLKVQPDVPVVAGNYYASYASTPGGSIPYCYMERVIQPEVAPERQQPLTFMAAVQQGRYPLFPVPDREMNFHVRID
;
A
#
# COMPACT_ATOMS: atom_id res chain seq x y z
N MET A 1 11.68 5.41 -47.53
CA MET A 1 11.99 6.14 -46.28
C MET A 1 11.20 7.44 -46.25
N PRO A 2 10.53 7.75 -45.14
CA PRO A 2 10.56 9.08 -44.57
C PRO A 2 11.21 9.00 -43.19
N SER A 3 12.52 9.23 -43.17
CA SER A 3 13.29 9.68 -42.02
C SER A 3 12.87 11.12 -41.69
N ALA A 4 11.70 11.28 -41.05
CA ALA A 4 11.23 12.54 -40.46
C ALA A 4 9.97 12.28 -39.60
N ARG A 5 10.10 11.44 -38.56
CA ARG A 5 9.22 11.52 -37.37
C ARG A 5 10.06 11.35 -36.12
N GLY A 6 11.13 12.14 -36.05
CA GLY A 6 11.71 12.52 -34.77
C GLY A 6 10.78 13.50 -34.09
N ASN A 7 9.76 12.99 -33.41
CA ASN A 7 9.32 13.61 -32.17
C ASN A 7 9.58 12.57 -31.07
N ILE A 8 10.53 12.93 -30.24
CA ILE A 8 11.37 12.13 -29.33
C ILE A 8 10.65 11.80 -28.01
N SER A 9 9.34 11.58 -28.06
CA SER A 9 8.58 11.06 -26.93
C SER A 9 7.28 10.52 -27.48
N TYR A 10 7.14 9.20 -27.58
CA TYR A 10 5.84 8.65 -27.25
C TYR A 10 5.64 9.02 -25.78
N GLY A 11 4.64 9.84 -25.48
CA GLY A 11 4.16 9.93 -24.12
C GLY A 11 3.56 8.56 -23.83
N ASN A 12 4.39 7.66 -23.30
CA ASN A 12 3.92 6.39 -22.80
C ASN A 12 3.29 6.68 -21.45
N GLY A 13 2.04 6.26 -21.27
CA GLY A 13 1.40 6.25 -19.98
C GLY A 13 1.80 4.99 -19.20
N ASP A 14 0.80 4.25 -18.78
CA ASP A 14 0.90 3.01 -18.06
C ASP A 14 1.51 1.90 -18.94
N PHE A 15 2.23 0.98 -18.31
CA PHE A 15 2.87 -0.12 -19.00
C PHE A 15 2.99 -1.37 -18.12
N GLY A 16 3.09 -2.51 -18.80
CA GLY A 16 3.41 -3.81 -18.22
C GLY A 16 4.54 -4.47 -19.00
N ILE A 17 5.34 -5.30 -18.34
CA ILE A 17 6.47 -6.00 -18.95
C ILE A 17 6.40 -7.48 -18.61
N THR A 18 6.70 -8.32 -19.59
CA THR A 18 6.63 -9.77 -19.41
C THR A 18 7.74 -10.50 -20.16
N LEU A 19 8.05 -11.71 -19.69
CA LEU A 19 8.93 -12.65 -20.38
C LEU A 19 8.10 -13.85 -20.85
N GLY A 20 8.23 -14.17 -22.13
CA GLY A 20 7.63 -15.36 -22.72
C GLY A 20 8.28 -16.67 -22.26
N PRO A 21 7.66 -17.81 -22.59
CA PRO A 21 8.18 -19.13 -22.27
C PRO A 21 9.50 -19.46 -22.99
N ASP A 22 9.81 -18.73 -24.08
CA ASP A 22 11.04 -18.81 -24.86
C ASP A 22 12.12 -17.82 -24.38
N GLY A 23 11.83 -17.03 -23.34
CA GLY A 23 12.71 -15.99 -22.82
C GLY A 23 12.68 -14.69 -23.64
N VAL A 24 11.79 -14.53 -24.61
CA VAL A 24 11.64 -13.24 -25.30
C VAL A 24 10.84 -12.28 -24.45
N GLY A 25 11.32 -11.04 -24.30
CA GLY A 25 10.65 -10.00 -23.53
C GLY A 25 9.69 -9.18 -24.37
N TYR A 26 8.59 -8.75 -23.76
CA TYR A 26 7.60 -7.85 -24.37
C TYR A 26 7.22 -6.76 -23.37
N ILE A 27 6.96 -5.57 -23.90
CA ILE A 27 6.33 -4.47 -23.16
C ILE A 27 4.96 -4.20 -23.79
N VAL A 28 3.96 -4.01 -22.94
CA VAL A 28 2.67 -3.46 -23.32
C VAL A 28 2.52 -2.08 -22.70
N TYR A 29 2.02 -1.11 -23.45
CA TYR A 29 1.84 0.25 -22.96
C TYR A 29 0.74 0.98 -23.71
N ASP A 30 0.12 1.98 -23.09
CA ASP A 30 -0.75 2.88 -23.84
C ASP A 30 0.05 3.93 -24.61
N THR A 31 -0.44 4.24 -25.80
CA THR A 31 0.02 5.40 -26.56
C THR A 31 -1.19 6.20 -27.02
N THR A 32 -1.01 7.51 -27.08
CA THR A 32 -1.82 8.35 -27.96
C THR A 32 -1.17 8.33 -29.34
N PRO A 33 -1.86 7.92 -30.42
CA PRO A 33 -1.31 8.10 -31.75
C PRO A 33 -1.08 9.60 -31.96
N SER A 34 0.06 9.97 -32.53
CA SER A 34 0.35 11.36 -32.89
C SER A 34 -0.65 11.80 -33.96
N VAL A 35 -1.78 12.35 -33.54
CA VAL A 35 -2.66 13.11 -34.43
C VAL A 35 -1.92 14.40 -34.70
N THR A 36 -1.48 14.61 -35.95
CA THR A 36 -0.97 15.90 -36.40
C THR A 36 -2.05 16.96 -36.19
N GLY A 37 -1.89 17.81 -35.18
CA GLY A 37 -2.86 18.82 -34.76
C GLY A 37 -2.50 19.42 -33.40
N PRO A 38 -3.16 20.52 -32.96
CA PRO A 38 -2.94 21.09 -31.63
C PRO A 38 -3.12 20.02 -30.54
N PRO A 39 -2.38 20.11 -29.41
CA PRO A 39 -2.30 19.05 -28.42
C PRO A 39 -3.70 18.59 -27.99
N LEU A 40 -3.99 17.30 -28.21
CA LEU A 40 -5.27 16.64 -27.95
C LEU A 40 -5.56 16.42 -26.45
N PHE A 41 -5.13 17.33 -25.58
CA PHE A 41 -5.74 17.43 -24.25
C PHE A 41 -7.17 17.99 -24.30
N SER A 42 -7.71 18.24 -25.49
CA SER A 42 -9.14 18.56 -25.68
C SER A 42 -10.04 17.32 -25.81
N ASN A 43 -9.50 16.10 -25.98
CA ASN A 43 -10.25 14.85 -25.82
C ASN A 43 -9.37 13.78 -25.13
N PRO A 44 -9.30 13.78 -23.78
CA PRO A 44 -8.42 12.93 -22.98
C PRO A 44 -8.74 11.41 -23.05
N ASN A 45 -9.67 10.98 -23.90
CA ASN A 45 -10.34 9.69 -23.76
C ASN A 45 -10.02 8.67 -24.85
N ILE A 46 -8.94 8.80 -25.63
CA ILE A 46 -8.59 7.77 -26.64
C ILE A 46 -7.10 7.44 -26.58
N THR A 47 -6.77 6.41 -25.81
CA THR A 47 -5.50 5.68 -25.89
C THR A 47 -5.70 4.38 -26.65
N PHE A 48 -4.62 3.85 -27.23
CA PHE A 48 -4.54 2.51 -27.78
C PHE A 48 -3.40 1.76 -27.11
N GLY A 49 -3.55 0.44 -26.96
CA GLY A 49 -2.45 -0.41 -26.51
C GLY A 49 -1.45 -0.65 -27.63
N VAL A 50 -0.17 -0.73 -27.26
CA VAL A 50 0.89 -1.26 -28.12
C VAL A 50 1.53 -2.42 -27.40
N VAL A 51 1.71 -3.55 -28.10
CA VAL A 51 2.59 -4.63 -27.63
C VAL A 51 3.83 -4.62 -28.50
N GLN A 52 5.00 -4.52 -27.87
CA GLN A 52 6.27 -4.39 -28.56
C GLN A 52 7.31 -5.33 -27.97
N ARG A 53 8.08 -5.96 -28.86
CA ARG A 53 9.18 -6.84 -28.47
C ARG A 53 10.34 -6.05 -27.88
N LEU A 54 10.95 -6.59 -26.83
CA LEU A 54 12.17 -6.06 -26.21
C LEU A 54 13.42 -6.64 -26.88
N THR A 55 14.51 -5.88 -26.83
CA THR A 55 15.84 -6.37 -27.20
C THR A 55 16.25 -7.55 -26.31
N PRO A 56 17.18 -8.42 -26.75
CA PRO A 56 17.60 -9.58 -25.95
C PRO A 56 18.21 -9.26 -24.58
N ASP A 57 18.66 -8.02 -24.36
CA ASP A 57 19.15 -7.53 -23.06
C ASP A 57 18.08 -6.81 -22.22
N TYR A 58 16.85 -6.71 -22.72
CA TYR A 58 15.66 -6.09 -22.13
C TYR A 58 15.79 -4.60 -21.81
N LYS A 59 16.74 -3.90 -22.42
CA LYS A 59 17.00 -2.47 -22.15
C LYS A 59 16.41 -1.51 -23.19
N ALA A 60 15.89 -2.04 -24.29
CA ALA A 60 15.26 -1.28 -25.35
C ALA A 60 14.18 -2.10 -26.04
N THR A 61 13.45 -1.46 -26.95
CA THR A 61 12.46 -2.10 -27.81
C THR A 61 13.02 -2.37 -29.21
N GLU A 62 12.53 -3.44 -29.84
CA GLU A 62 12.78 -3.76 -31.25
C GLU A 62 11.73 -3.12 -32.16
N HIS A 63 11.93 -3.16 -33.48
CA HIS A 63 10.96 -2.64 -34.45
C HIS A 63 9.72 -3.54 -34.64
N GLU A 64 9.67 -4.69 -33.96
CA GLU A 64 8.57 -5.64 -34.04
C GLU A 64 7.51 -5.28 -32.98
N TYR A 65 6.34 -4.78 -33.44
CA TYR A 65 5.24 -4.36 -32.59
C TYR A 65 3.88 -4.52 -33.28
N ILE A 66 2.81 -4.50 -32.48
CA ILE A 66 1.42 -4.39 -32.92
C ILE A 66 0.72 -3.26 -32.17
N VAL A 67 -0.17 -2.52 -32.85
CA VAL A 67 -1.16 -1.66 -32.19
C VAL A 67 -2.41 -2.48 -31.98
N THR A 68 -2.88 -2.59 -30.75
CA THR A 68 -4.07 -3.39 -30.41
C THR A 68 -5.33 -2.70 -30.93
N GLY A 69 -6.40 -3.47 -31.10
CA GLY A 69 -7.75 -2.95 -31.33
C GLY A 69 -8.45 -2.47 -30.05
N LEU A 70 -7.77 -2.52 -28.91
CA LEU A 70 -8.28 -2.13 -27.60
C LEU A 70 -8.05 -0.62 -27.42
N ALA A 71 -9.12 0.11 -27.17
CA ALA A 71 -9.08 1.56 -27.02
C ALA A 71 -9.74 2.00 -25.71
N ASN A 72 -9.38 3.19 -25.24
CA ASN A 72 -9.94 3.81 -24.03
C ASN A 72 -9.67 2.96 -22.77
N VAL A 73 -8.48 2.37 -22.71
CA VAL A 73 -8.01 1.50 -21.62
C VAL A 73 -6.58 1.89 -21.19
N GLU A 74 -6.24 1.66 -19.93
CA GLU A 74 -4.94 1.90 -19.31
C GLU A 74 -4.57 0.78 -18.33
N ALA A 75 -3.58 1.00 -17.47
CA ALA A 75 -3.14 0.05 -16.44
C ALA A 75 -2.80 -1.31 -17.03
N TRP A 76 -1.91 -1.32 -18.02
CA TRP A 76 -1.63 -2.52 -18.80
C TRP A 76 -0.77 -3.52 -18.05
N ASP A 77 -1.13 -4.79 -18.15
CA ASP A 77 -0.25 -5.90 -17.82
C ASP A 77 -0.35 -7.02 -18.86
N MET A 78 0.71 -7.81 -18.97
CA MET A 78 0.81 -8.93 -19.90
C MET A 78 1.43 -10.14 -19.23
N PHE A 79 0.85 -11.31 -19.46
CA PHE A 79 1.43 -12.55 -18.97
C PHE A 79 1.15 -13.73 -19.88
N TRP A 80 2.02 -14.72 -19.83
CA TRP A 80 1.84 -16.00 -20.51
C TRP A 80 1.45 -17.09 -19.51
N LYS A 81 0.39 -17.84 -19.84
CA LYS A 81 0.00 -19.04 -19.10
C LYS A 81 -0.34 -20.16 -20.07
N ASP A 82 0.41 -21.26 -19.95
CA ASP A 82 0.29 -22.52 -20.69
C ASP A 82 0.42 -22.40 -22.21
N VAL A 83 -0.56 -21.80 -22.86
CA VAL A 83 -0.63 -21.70 -24.32
C VAL A 83 -1.26 -20.39 -24.78
N TRP A 84 -1.57 -19.52 -23.83
CA TRP A 84 -2.24 -18.24 -24.04
C TRP A 84 -1.36 -17.12 -23.49
N TRP A 85 -1.30 -16.05 -24.26
CA TRP A 85 -0.92 -14.73 -23.81
C TRP A 85 -2.16 -13.98 -23.37
N TYR A 86 -2.08 -13.26 -22.27
CA TYR A 86 -3.14 -12.44 -21.72
C TYR A 86 -2.67 -11.00 -21.72
N LEU A 87 -3.56 -10.09 -22.12
CA LEU A 87 -3.49 -8.68 -21.80
C LEU A 87 -4.58 -8.39 -20.79
N THR A 88 -4.20 -7.84 -19.64
CA THR A 88 -5.12 -7.29 -18.64
C THR A 88 -4.98 -5.78 -18.61
N PHE A 89 -6.11 -5.09 -18.39
CA PHE A 89 -6.20 -3.64 -18.49
C PHE A 89 -7.47 -3.15 -17.80
N GLY A 90 -7.50 -1.87 -17.43
CA GLY A 90 -8.69 -1.19 -16.90
C GLY A 90 -9.13 -0.04 -17.80
N HIS A 91 -10.27 0.58 -17.49
CA HIS A 91 -10.67 1.83 -18.13
C HIS A 91 -9.75 2.98 -17.73
N ILE A 92 -9.54 3.93 -18.65
CA ILE A 92 -8.79 5.17 -18.38
C ILE A 92 -9.47 5.96 -17.26
N CYS A 93 -8.78 6.10 -16.14
CA CYS A 93 -9.06 7.09 -15.12
C CYS A 93 -7.88 7.27 -14.14
N GLY A 94 -7.24 8.45 -14.20
CA GLY A 94 -6.23 8.83 -13.22
C GLY A 94 -6.78 8.92 -11.79
N TYR A 95 -6.23 8.12 -10.89
CA TYR A 95 -6.54 8.06 -9.45
C TYR A 95 -7.98 7.69 -9.09
N CYS A 96 -8.80 7.17 -10.02
CA CYS A 96 -10.15 6.72 -9.68
C CYS A 96 -10.12 5.67 -8.55
N ASP A 97 -11.01 5.83 -7.57
CA ASP A 97 -11.21 4.87 -6.48
C ASP A 97 -11.89 3.55 -6.90
N SER A 98 -12.24 3.42 -8.19
CA SER A 98 -12.80 2.21 -8.79
C SER A 98 -12.80 2.32 -10.32
N THR A 99 -12.25 1.31 -11.01
CA THR A 99 -12.30 1.13 -12.47
C THR A 99 -12.64 -0.33 -12.80
N ASP A 100 -13.12 -0.65 -14.00
CA ASP A 100 -13.24 -2.07 -14.39
C ASP A 100 -11.86 -2.69 -14.61
N THR A 101 -11.78 -4.01 -14.50
CA THR A 101 -10.68 -4.80 -15.06
C THR A 101 -11.24 -5.72 -16.11
N SER A 102 -10.62 -5.71 -17.29
CA SER A 102 -10.91 -6.62 -18.38
C SER A 102 -9.63 -7.35 -18.83
N TYR A 103 -9.80 -8.38 -19.66
CA TYR A 103 -8.70 -9.02 -20.36
C TYR A 103 -9.05 -9.39 -21.79
N SER A 104 -8.02 -9.65 -22.60
CA SER A 104 -8.10 -10.37 -23.86
C SER A 104 -6.99 -11.43 -23.90
N LYS A 105 -7.18 -12.52 -24.66
CA LYS A 105 -6.15 -13.57 -24.81
C LYS A 105 -5.85 -13.91 -26.26
N SER A 106 -4.58 -14.17 -26.56
CA SER A 106 -4.09 -14.56 -27.90
C SER A 106 -3.12 -15.75 -27.80
N ARG A 107 -2.92 -16.47 -28.91
CA ARG A 107 -1.89 -17.52 -29.02
C ARG A 107 -0.51 -16.97 -29.35
N ASP A 108 -0.44 -15.73 -29.83
CA ASP A 108 0.78 -15.02 -30.22
C ASP A 108 0.86 -13.70 -29.43
N PRO A 109 2.03 -13.35 -28.85
CA PRO A 109 2.18 -12.13 -28.06
C PRO A 109 1.88 -10.85 -28.88
N LEU A 110 2.04 -10.90 -30.20
CA LEU A 110 1.75 -9.80 -31.11
C LEU A 110 0.32 -9.86 -31.68
N GLY A 111 -0.56 -10.66 -31.07
CA GLY A 111 -1.99 -10.66 -31.32
C GLY A 111 -2.47 -11.69 -32.34
N PRO A 112 -3.67 -11.52 -32.91
CA PRO A 112 -4.50 -10.32 -32.87
C PRO A 112 -5.04 -10.01 -31.47
N TRP A 113 -5.17 -8.72 -31.17
CA TRP A 113 -5.78 -8.20 -29.94
C TRP A 113 -6.97 -7.34 -30.35
N LEU A 114 -8.19 -7.86 -30.25
CA LEU A 114 -9.40 -7.23 -30.80
C LEU A 114 -10.36 -6.84 -29.67
N GLU A 115 -11.03 -5.69 -29.81
CA GLU A 115 -12.07 -5.25 -28.85
C GLU A 115 -13.21 -6.28 -28.72
N ALA A 116 -13.54 -6.98 -29.80
CA ALA A 116 -14.57 -8.03 -29.78
C ALA A 116 -14.21 -9.23 -28.88
N ASP A 117 -12.92 -9.39 -28.54
CA ASP A 117 -12.40 -10.46 -27.68
C ASP A 117 -12.15 -9.97 -26.25
N ARG A 118 -12.57 -8.74 -25.90
CA ARG A 118 -12.52 -8.22 -24.53
C ARG A 118 -13.51 -8.95 -23.65
N VAL A 119 -13.04 -9.40 -22.48
CA VAL A 119 -13.84 -10.05 -21.44
C VAL A 119 -13.64 -9.31 -20.12
N GLY A 120 -14.73 -8.89 -19.49
CA GLY A 120 -14.67 -8.26 -18.16
C GLY A 120 -14.42 -9.28 -17.05
N ILE A 121 -13.53 -8.95 -16.11
CA ILE A 121 -13.26 -9.72 -14.90
C ILE A 121 -14.04 -9.14 -13.71
N THR A 122 -14.02 -7.81 -13.58
CA THR A 122 -14.72 -7.06 -12.53
C THR A 122 -15.04 -5.64 -13.01
N ASN A 123 -16.10 -5.04 -12.47
CA ASN A 123 -16.49 -3.66 -12.79
C ASN A 123 -15.83 -2.62 -11.87
N SER A 124 -15.10 -3.05 -10.84
CA SER A 124 -14.56 -2.15 -9.81
C SER A 124 -13.09 -2.35 -9.47
N SER A 125 -12.43 -3.37 -10.03
CA SER A 125 -11.06 -3.74 -9.67
C SER A 125 -10.91 -3.87 -8.15
N CYS A 126 -11.98 -4.34 -7.50
CA CYS A 126 -12.10 -4.46 -6.06
C CYS A 126 -11.90 -3.16 -5.26
N GLY A 127 -12.37 -2.03 -5.81
CA GLY A 127 -12.24 -0.71 -5.21
C GLY A 127 -10.92 -0.03 -5.55
N GLY A 128 -10.45 -0.20 -6.79
CA GLY A 128 -9.18 0.34 -7.24
C GLY A 128 -9.03 0.36 -8.75
N GLN A 129 -7.79 0.20 -9.20
CA GLN A 129 -7.41 0.04 -10.60
C GLN A 129 -6.45 -1.12 -10.75
N HIS A 130 -6.62 -1.90 -11.82
CA HIS A 130 -5.69 -2.99 -12.13
C HIS A 130 -4.23 -2.50 -12.06
N THR A 131 -3.31 -3.33 -11.56
CA THR A 131 -1.88 -2.98 -11.54
C THR A 131 -1.01 -4.14 -12.01
N MET A 132 -1.35 -5.37 -11.65
CA MET A 132 -0.57 -6.55 -12.06
C MET A 132 -1.33 -7.87 -11.96
N VAL A 133 -0.80 -8.88 -12.66
CA VAL A 133 -1.00 -10.29 -12.40
C VAL A 133 0.36 -10.94 -12.12
N ALA A 134 0.58 -11.34 -10.86
CA ALA A 134 1.84 -11.95 -10.43
C ALA A 134 1.79 -13.48 -10.39
N GLN A 135 2.92 -14.12 -10.66
CA GLN A 135 3.12 -15.56 -10.47
C GLN A 135 3.89 -15.81 -9.17
N LEU A 136 3.26 -16.49 -8.21
CA LEU A 136 3.93 -16.94 -6.99
C LEU A 136 4.19 -18.45 -7.03
N PRO A 137 5.42 -18.93 -6.71
CA PRO A 137 5.69 -20.35 -6.64
C PRO A 137 4.74 -21.05 -5.65
N ARG A 138 4.11 -22.16 -6.05
CA ARG A 138 3.16 -22.91 -5.21
C ARG A 138 3.88 -23.83 -4.22
N ALA A 139 3.34 -23.96 -2.99
CA ALA A 139 3.87 -24.81 -1.92
C ALA A 139 3.88 -26.31 -2.26
N HIS A 140 2.84 -26.79 -2.95
CA HIS A 140 2.67 -28.20 -3.27
C HIS A 140 2.40 -28.38 -4.77
N ARG A 141 3.13 -29.30 -5.42
CA ARG A 141 2.84 -29.77 -6.78
C ARG A 141 1.72 -30.83 -6.75
N ALA A 142 0.51 -30.44 -6.37
CA ALA A 142 -0.66 -31.31 -6.56
C ALA A 142 -1.50 -30.75 -7.72
N ALA A 143 -1.66 -31.58 -8.77
CA ALA A 143 -2.57 -31.53 -9.94
C ALA A 143 -2.92 -30.18 -10.66
N GLY A 144 -2.45 -29.01 -10.23
CA GLY A 144 -3.01 -27.71 -10.65
C GLY A 144 -1.99 -26.60 -10.94
N GLY A 145 -0.84 -26.95 -11.51
CA GLY A 145 0.18 -25.98 -11.95
C GLY A 145 1.29 -25.69 -10.93
N VAL A 146 2.34 -24.99 -11.39
CA VAL A 146 3.55 -24.66 -10.59
C VAL A 146 3.38 -23.35 -9.79
N TYR A 147 2.40 -22.53 -10.19
CA TYR A 147 2.19 -21.19 -9.65
C TYR A 147 0.81 -21.02 -9.01
N VAL A 148 0.74 -20.13 -8.04
CA VAL A 148 -0.47 -19.39 -7.67
C VAL A 148 -0.42 -18.08 -8.47
N TRP A 149 -1.51 -17.76 -9.16
CA TRP A 149 -1.64 -16.50 -9.87
C TRP A 149 -2.32 -15.52 -8.92
N LEU A 150 -1.77 -14.32 -8.78
CA LEU A 150 -2.34 -13.27 -7.96
C LEU A 150 -2.74 -12.10 -8.84
N TYR A 151 -3.99 -11.71 -8.75
CA TYR A 151 -4.44 -10.41 -9.25
C TYR A 151 -4.06 -9.33 -8.22
N GLY A 152 -3.61 -8.19 -8.72
CA GLY A 152 -3.41 -6.98 -7.94
C GLY A 152 -4.15 -5.79 -8.53
N SER A 153 -4.66 -4.95 -7.64
CA SER A 153 -5.13 -3.60 -7.97
C SER A 153 -4.71 -2.59 -6.92
N ASP A 154 -4.26 -1.42 -7.38
CA ASP A 154 -3.99 -0.27 -6.52
C ASP A 154 -5.32 0.36 -6.11
N THR A 155 -5.62 0.40 -4.82
CA THR A 155 -6.85 0.99 -4.30
C THR A 155 -6.63 2.49 -4.11
N TRP A 156 -6.61 3.22 -5.23
CA TRP A 156 -6.45 4.66 -5.25
C TRP A 156 -7.53 5.35 -4.39
N THR A 157 -7.17 6.49 -3.80
CA THR A 157 -8.07 7.22 -2.89
C THR A 157 -8.66 8.47 -3.52
N SER A 158 -8.68 8.59 -4.85
CA SER A 158 -9.03 9.84 -5.56
C SER A 158 -8.18 11.05 -5.11
N ASP A 159 -6.97 10.80 -4.64
CA ASP A 159 -6.01 11.79 -4.14
C ASP A 159 -4.70 11.62 -4.91
N VAL A 160 -4.01 12.74 -5.18
CA VAL A 160 -2.70 12.76 -5.85
C VAL A 160 -1.57 12.29 -4.94
N ASN A 161 -1.83 12.14 -3.63
CA ASN A 161 -0.90 11.49 -2.72
C ASN A 161 -0.95 9.97 -2.90
N GLU A 162 -0.17 9.46 -3.86
CA GLU A 162 -0.03 8.04 -4.19
C GLU A 162 0.32 7.14 -3.00
N GLY A 163 0.98 7.71 -1.98
CA GLY A 163 1.28 7.00 -0.74
C GLY A 163 0.05 6.47 -0.01
N LYS A 164 -1.14 7.04 -0.28
CA LYS A 164 -2.47 6.65 0.24
C LYS A 164 -3.04 5.39 -0.36
N ALA A 165 -2.57 5.00 -1.54
CA ALA A 165 -3.07 3.82 -2.19
C ALA A 165 -2.76 2.58 -1.34
N GLY A 166 -3.82 1.81 -1.09
CA GLY A 166 -3.68 0.43 -0.66
C GLY A 166 -3.44 -0.48 -1.86
N LEU A 167 -3.33 -1.77 -1.57
CA LEU A 167 -3.23 -2.81 -2.58
C LEU A 167 -4.27 -3.88 -2.26
N HIS A 168 -5.15 -4.18 -3.21
CA HIS A 168 -5.96 -5.39 -3.18
C HIS A 168 -5.16 -6.51 -3.82
N LEU A 169 -5.11 -7.67 -3.16
CA LEU A 169 -4.51 -8.89 -3.70
C LEU A 169 -5.48 -10.06 -3.51
N GLU A 170 -5.74 -10.80 -4.57
CA GLU A 170 -6.48 -12.06 -4.48
C GLU A 170 -5.98 -13.12 -5.48
N PRO A 171 -6.18 -14.41 -5.20
CA PRO A 171 -5.87 -15.48 -6.15
C PRO A 171 -6.71 -15.38 -7.43
N LEU A 172 -6.04 -15.25 -8.56
CA LEU A 172 -6.66 -15.30 -9.88
C LEU A 172 -6.90 -16.74 -10.30
N LYS A 173 -8.14 -17.05 -10.68
CA LYS A 173 -8.56 -18.39 -11.10
C LYS A 173 -8.82 -18.42 -12.61
N PHE A 174 -8.60 -19.60 -13.18
CA PHE A 174 -8.76 -19.84 -14.60
C PHE A 174 -9.60 -21.09 -14.82
N ALA A 175 -10.57 -21.01 -15.72
CA ALA A 175 -11.28 -22.20 -16.19
C ALA A 175 -10.40 -23.03 -17.14
N ASP A 176 -10.86 -24.23 -17.49
CA ASP A 176 -10.12 -25.19 -18.33
C ASP A 176 -9.79 -24.65 -19.74
N ASP A 177 -10.61 -23.76 -20.28
CA ASP A 177 -10.38 -23.10 -21.57
C ASP A 177 -9.38 -21.92 -21.48
N GLY A 178 -8.91 -21.62 -20.27
CA GLY A 178 -8.06 -20.48 -19.95
C GLY A 178 -8.82 -19.16 -19.85
N SER A 179 -10.15 -19.13 -19.78
CA SER A 179 -10.86 -17.92 -19.36
C SER A 179 -10.54 -17.60 -17.90
N ILE A 180 -10.50 -16.31 -17.56
CA ILE A 180 -10.29 -15.85 -16.19
C ILE A 180 -11.66 -15.83 -15.50
N GLU A 181 -11.75 -16.44 -14.32
CA GLU A 181 -12.98 -16.41 -13.52
C GLU A 181 -13.16 -15.02 -12.86
N PRO A 182 -14.40 -14.58 -12.60
CA PRO A 182 -14.65 -13.34 -11.88
C PRO A 182 -13.96 -13.28 -10.51
N LEU A 183 -13.53 -12.08 -10.13
CA LEU A 183 -12.94 -11.77 -8.84
C LEU A 183 -13.97 -11.83 -7.69
N ASP A 184 -13.54 -12.20 -6.48
CA ASP A 184 -14.37 -12.22 -5.27
C ASP A 184 -13.97 -11.10 -4.31
N CYS A 185 -14.08 -9.85 -4.79
CA CYS A 185 -13.63 -8.62 -4.12
C CYS A 185 -14.10 -8.41 -2.67
N TYR A 186 -15.08 -9.19 -2.19
CA TYR A 186 -15.70 -9.04 -0.87
C TYR A 186 -15.35 -10.19 0.09
N ALA A 187 -14.52 -11.14 -0.33
CA ALA A 187 -14.04 -12.17 0.57
C ALA A 187 -13.23 -11.54 1.73
N LEU A 188 -13.46 -12.03 2.95
CA LEU A 188 -12.73 -11.56 4.13
C LEU A 188 -11.26 -12.00 4.15
N SER A 189 -10.97 -13.10 3.46
CA SER A 189 -9.63 -13.70 3.38
C SER A 189 -9.55 -14.64 2.20
N TYR A 190 -8.35 -14.80 1.64
CA TYR A 190 -8.06 -15.76 0.59
C TYR A 190 -6.97 -16.74 1.01
N ASP A 191 -7.09 -17.98 0.55
CA ASP A 191 -6.03 -18.98 0.67
C ASP A 191 -5.12 -18.95 -0.56
N ALA A 192 -3.86 -18.56 -0.37
CA ALA A 192 -2.82 -18.60 -1.39
C ALA A 192 -1.72 -19.59 -0.98
N PRO A 193 -1.70 -20.83 -1.51
CA PRO A 193 -0.73 -21.85 -1.12
C PRO A 193 0.64 -21.58 -1.76
N VAL A 194 1.34 -20.56 -1.26
CA VAL A 194 2.66 -20.13 -1.74
C VAL A 194 3.76 -20.93 -1.08
N LYS A 195 4.82 -21.23 -1.85
CA LYS A 195 6.01 -21.90 -1.33
C LYS A 195 6.70 -20.97 -0.34
N ALA A 196 6.46 -21.20 0.94
CA ALA A 196 7.27 -20.61 1.98
C ALA A 196 8.68 -21.23 1.90
N ASN A 197 9.67 -20.43 1.51
CA ASN A 197 11.01 -20.68 2.03
C ASN A 197 10.98 -20.32 3.52
N SER A 198 11.89 -20.89 4.33
CA SER A 198 12.03 -20.55 5.75
C SER A 198 12.54 -19.12 5.92
N SER A 199 11.76 -18.11 5.50
CA SER A 199 11.91 -16.74 5.97
C SER A 199 11.18 -16.68 7.29
N THR A 200 11.92 -16.44 8.38
CA THR A 200 11.28 -15.98 9.61
C THR A 200 10.64 -14.64 9.26
N ALA A 201 9.31 -14.61 9.13
CA ALA A 201 8.60 -13.34 9.08
C ALA A 201 9.06 -12.54 10.30
N ILE A 202 9.74 -11.42 10.10
CA ILE A 202 10.07 -10.52 11.20
C ILE A 202 8.79 -9.77 11.48
N ASP A 203 7.91 -10.41 12.24
CA ASP A 203 6.78 -9.74 12.83
C ASP A 203 7.33 -8.89 13.99
N VAL A 204 7.62 -7.63 13.67
CA VAL A 204 8.11 -6.65 14.65
C VAL A 204 7.18 -6.53 15.84
N MET A 205 5.88 -6.80 15.66
CA MET A 205 4.88 -6.80 16.73
C MET A 205 5.03 -8.04 17.62
N GLN A 206 5.34 -9.22 17.06
CA GLN A 206 5.59 -10.44 17.86
C GLN A 206 6.81 -10.33 18.76
N THR A 207 7.85 -9.60 18.34
CA THR A 207 9.07 -9.41 19.15
C THR A 207 8.98 -8.23 20.12
N ALA A 208 7.87 -7.51 20.12
CA ALA A 208 7.65 -6.36 20.98
C ALA A 208 7.37 -6.79 22.43
N THR A 209 7.79 -5.95 23.38
CA THR A 209 7.40 -6.08 24.79
C THR A 209 6.02 -5.46 25.05
N VAL A 210 5.70 -4.39 24.33
CA VAL A 210 4.36 -3.79 24.27
C VAL A 210 4.06 -3.47 22.82
N ALA A 211 2.86 -3.76 22.34
CA ALA A 211 2.43 -3.41 21.00
C ALA A 211 0.95 -3.08 20.99
N SER A 212 0.50 -2.38 19.95
CA SER A 212 -0.92 -2.25 19.67
C SER A 212 -1.55 -3.62 19.46
N GLY A 213 -2.80 -3.77 19.87
CA GLY A 213 -3.52 -5.03 19.67
C GLY A 213 -3.71 -5.37 18.18
N PRO A 214 -3.99 -6.64 17.86
CA PRO A 214 -4.26 -7.05 16.48
C PRO A 214 -5.52 -6.35 15.96
N GLY A 215 -5.56 -6.07 14.65
CA GLY A 215 -6.75 -5.53 13.99
C GLY A 215 -6.41 -4.61 12.82
N ASN A 216 -7.46 -4.23 12.09
CA ASN A 216 -7.34 -3.34 10.95
C ASN A 216 -7.08 -1.91 11.44
N CYS A 217 -5.90 -1.39 11.14
CA CYS A 217 -5.62 0.01 11.31
C CYS A 217 -6.01 0.75 10.03
N THR A 218 -6.69 1.87 10.20
CA THR A 218 -7.06 2.79 9.14
C THR A 218 -6.08 3.96 9.09
N TRP A 219 -5.93 4.51 7.90
CA TRP A 219 -5.23 5.75 7.68
C TRP A 219 -5.97 6.93 8.35
N ASN A 220 -5.25 7.78 9.11
CA ASN A 220 -5.76 9.08 9.56
C ASN A 220 -4.74 10.22 9.30
N CYS A 221 -5.21 11.42 8.89
CA CYS A 221 -4.38 12.62 8.64
C CYS A 221 -4.92 13.89 9.34
N ASP A 222 -5.18 13.87 10.64
CA ASP A 222 -6.03 14.89 11.28
C ASP A 222 -5.33 15.89 12.23
N LEU A 223 -4.10 16.28 11.93
CA LEU A 223 -3.35 17.24 12.77
C LEU A 223 -3.01 18.52 12.02
N GLY A 224 -3.95 19.47 11.95
CA GLY A 224 -3.65 20.74 11.30
C GLY A 224 -4.60 21.90 11.53
N THR A 225 -5.79 21.71 12.10
CA THR A 225 -6.77 22.81 12.17
C THR A 225 -7.10 23.30 13.58
N LYS A 226 -6.66 22.64 14.66
CA LYS A 226 -6.95 23.08 16.05
C LYS A 226 -5.85 22.68 17.05
N HIS A 227 -4.83 23.54 17.23
CA HIS A 227 -3.96 23.63 18.43
C HIS A 227 -3.22 22.36 18.92
N LYS A 228 -2.95 21.35 18.09
CA LYS A 228 -2.40 20.06 18.52
C LYS A 228 -1.08 19.76 17.79
N ASN A 229 0.03 20.18 18.37
CA ASN A 229 1.37 19.96 17.80
C ASN A 229 1.99 18.60 18.18
N PHE A 230 1.33 17.83 19.07
CA PHE A 230 1.86 16.58 19.59
C PHE A 230 0.80 15.48 19.54
N LEU A 231 1.20 14.33 19.01
CA LEU A 231 0.53 13.05 19.29
C LEU A 231 1.26 12.36 20.41
N TYR A 232 0.51 11.67 21.28
CA TYR A 232 1.11 10.77 22.26
C TYR A 232 0.47 9.39 22.18
N GLN A 233 1.31 8.35 22.18
CA GLN A 233 0.89 6.97 22.33
C GLN A 233 1.40 6.44 23.65
N PHE A 234 0.48 6.13 24.56
CA PHE A 234 0.81 5.73 25.92
C PHE A 234 1.04 4.23 26.02
N PHE A 235 1.93 3.83 26.92
CA PHE A 235 2.10 2.44 27.30
C PHE A 235 2.50 2.30 28.76
N ARG A 236 2.24 1.13 29.33
CA ARG A 236 2.70 0.76 30.67
C ARG A 236 3.84 -0.23 30.52
N ALA A 237 4.99 0.03 31.13
CA ALA A 237 6.12 -0.88 31.06
C ALA A 237 5.82 -2.17 31.86
N PRO A 238 5.74 -3.36 31.24
CA PRO A 238 5.47 -4.61 31.98
C PRO A 238 6.69 -5.11 32.75
N LYS A 239 7.90 -4.67 32.38
CA LYS A 239 9.17 -4.95 33.04
C LYS A 239 10.05 -3.70 33.10
N SER A 240 11.00 -3.68 34.02
CA SER A 240 12.08 -2.69 34.04
C SER A 240 13.16 -3.09 33.04
N GLY A 241 13.87 -2.12 32.47
CA GLY A 241 14.90 -2.34 31.46
C GLY A 241 15.14 -1.09 30.64
N ASN A 242 15.79 -1.23 29.49
CA ASN A 242 15.94 -0.14 28.53
C ASN A 242 15.01 -0.33 27.35
N VAL A 243 14.33 0.74 26.92
CA VAL A 243 13.59 0.78 25.66
C VAL A 243 14.63 0.83 24.53
N THR A 244 14.83 -0.29 23.85
CA THR A 244 15.82 -0.43 22.76
C THR A 244 15.21 -0.26 21.38
N ALA A 245 13.88 -0.34 21.26
CA ALA A 245 13.17 0.03 20.05
C ALA A 245 11.81 0.65 20.37
N PHE A 246 11.47 1.69 19.62
CA PHE A 246 10.10 2.13 19.44
C PHE A 246 9.81 2.17 17.95
N GLY A 247 8.62 1.76 17.54
CA GLY A 247 8.18 2.02 16.19
C GLY A 247 6.69 2.21 16.03
N PHE A 248 6.32 2.90 14.96
CA PHE A 248 4.94 3.23 14.61
C PHE A 248 4.83 3.63 13.13
N ASN A 249 3.64 3.52 12.56
CA ASN A 249 3.40 3.90 11.18
C ASN A 249 3.12 5.40 11.04
N GLN A 250 3.98 6.13 10.34
CA GLN A 250 3.81 7.56 10.10
C GLN A 250 4.40 8.00 8.75
N GLN A 251 3.78 9.03 8.15
CA GLN A 251 4.19 9.74 6.95
C GLN A 251 4.16 11.25 7.20
N LEU A 252 5.16 11.99 6.71
CA LEU A 252 5.19 13.45 6.72
C LEU A 252 5.92 14.08 5.53
N PRO A 253 5.52 15.30 5.12
CA PRO A 253 6.28 16.12 4.20
C PRO A 253 7.35 16.98 4.92
N LEU A 254 7.61 16.75 6.20
CA LEU A 254 8.54 17.52 7.03
C LEU A 254 9.25 16.64 8.06
N ASN A 255 10.33 17.17 8.61
CA ASN A 255 11.08 16.53 9.69
C ASN A 255 10.17 16.22 10.88
N LEU A 256 10.33 15.02 11.42
CA LEU A 256 9.55 14.50 12.53
C LEU A 256 10.37 14.56 13.81
N TYR A 257 9.93 15.36 14.77
CA TYR A 257 10.38 15.27 16.15
C TYR A 257 9.69 14.10 16.83
N PHE A 258 10.46 13.05 17.13
CA PHE A 258 9.97 11.86 17.77
C PHE A 258 10.68 11.67 19.12
N GLY A 259 9.95 11.25 20.15
CA GLY A 259 10.56 11.09 21.46
C GLY A 259 9.83 10.16 22.42
N ALA A 260 10.49 9.90 23.54
CA ALA A 260 9.97 9.13 24.66
C ALA A 260 9.87 10.03 25.90
N ALA A 261 8.79 9.83 26.66
CA ALA A 261 8.39 10.67 27.76
C ALA A 261 7.94 9.80 28.95
N ASN A 262 8.33 10.20 30.16
CA ASN A 262 7.71 9.70 31.39
C ASN A 262 6.48 10.55 31.69
N THR A 263 5.35 9.88 31.92
CA THR A 263 4.09 10.55 32.24
C THR A 263 3.61 10.02 33.58
N LYS A 264 3.89 10.76 34.66
CA LYS A 264 3.38 10.39 35.99
C LYS A 264 1.85 10.46 36.03
N ASN A 265 1.25 11.41 35.30
CA ASN A 265 -0.21 11.57 35.14
C ASN A 265 -0.56 12.34 33.84
N VAL A 266 -1.60 11.92 33.10
CA VAL A 266 -2.06 12.65 31.89
C VAL A 266 -2.55 14.06 32.19
N THR A 267 -3.06 14.33 33.40
CA THR A 267 -3.58 15.66 33.73
C THR A 267 -2.46 16.70 33.67
N GLU A 268 -1.21 16.27 33.82
CA GLU A 268 -0.03 17.11 33.68
C GLU A 268 0.35 17.40 32.21
N LEU A 269 -0.21 16.69 31.22
CA LEU A 269 -0.07 17.07 29.80
C LEU A 269 -0.76 18.42 29.50
N TYR A 270 -1.76 18.75 30.31
CA TYR A 270 -2.57 19.96 30.15
C TYR A 270 -2.09 21.12 31.03
N THR A 271 -1.04 20.93 31.84
CA THR A 271 -0.51 22.00 32.69
C THR A 271 0.53 22.84 31.95
N PRO A 272 0.66 24.15 32.25
CA PRO A 272 1.68 25.01 31.63
C PRO A 272 3.12 24.55 31.92
N THR A 273 3.33 23.84 33.03
CA THR A 273 4.63 23.24 33.39
C THR A 273 4.88 21.90 32.73
N GLY A 274 3.87 21.33 32.04
CA GLY A 274 3.94 20.10 31.27
C GLY A 274 4.69 18.99 32.00
N GLY A 275 4.03 18.27 32.91
CA GLY A 275 4.65 17.20 33.75
C GLY A 275 5.12 15.96 33.00
N ILE A 276 5.40 16.13 31.72
CA ILE A 276 6.17 15.24 30.88
C ILE A 276 7.64 15.48 31.14
N GLN A 277 8.32 14.46 31.64
CA GLN A 277 9.77 14.43 31.57
C GLN A 277 10.17 13.78 30.24
N VAL A 278 10.69 14.58 29.31
CA VAL A 278 11.32 14.04 28.10
C VAL A 278 12.51 13.20 28.52
N LEU A 279 12.50 11.93 28.11
CA LEU A 279 13.56 10.97 28.40
C LEU A 279 14.55 10.88 27.24
N TRP A 280 14.04 11.02 26.02
CA TRP A 280 14.82 10.99 24.79
C TRP A 280 14.01 11.62 23.66
N HIS A 281 14.69 12.20 22.68
CA HIS A 281 14.09 12.60 21.42
C HIS A 281 15.11 12.58 20.29
N ASP A 282 14.61 12.51 19.06
CA ASP A 282 15.38 12.62 17.83
C ASP A 282 14.56 13.34 16.76
N THR A 283 15.22 13.72 15.68
CA THR A 283 14.61 14.32 14.49
C THR A 283 14.82 13.38 13.32
N ILE A 284 13.73 12.81 12.80
CA ILE A 284 13.77 12.00 11.57
C ILE A 284 13.62 12.96 10.39
N ALA A 285 14.58 12.92 9.47
CA ALA A 285 14.59 13.82 8.32
C ALA A 285 13.50 13.44 7.31
N THR A 286 13.00 14.41 6.55
CA THR A 286 11.89 14.19 5.61
C THR A 286 12.25 13.16 4.54
N GLU A 287 13.52 13.12 4.11
CA GLU A 287 14.05 12.15 3.16
C GLU A 287 14.04 10.70 3.69
N ASP A 288 14.03 10.51 5.01
CA ASP A 288 13.87 9.20 5.66
C ASP A 288 12.40 8.83 5.85
N LEU A 289 11.49 9.77 5.61
CA LEU A 289 10.04 9.60 5.67
C LEU A 289 9.49 9.40 4.25
N GLY A 290 9.19 8.15 3.91
CA GLY A 290 8.56 7.81 2.63
C GLY A 290 7.13 8.37 2.51
N TRP A 291 6.58 8.34 1.30
CA TRP A 291 5.17 8.65 1.05
C TRP A 291 4.22 7.54 1.53
N ALA A 292 4.72 6.32 1.69
CA ALA A 292 4.00 5.25 2.37
C ALA A 292 3.97 5.49 3.89
N LEU A 293 3.21 4.66 4.61
CA LEU A 293 3.22 4.60 6.08
C LEU A 293 4.11 3.43 6.56
N PRO A 294 5.45 3.45 6.38
CA PRO A 294 6.29 2.38 6.92
C PRO A 294 6.23 2.39 8.44
N MET A 295 6.50 1.24 9.05
CA MET A 295 6.78 1.18 10.48
C MET A 295 8.15 1.84 10.74
N LEU A 296 8.16 3.13 11.09
CA LEU A 296 9.37 3.84 11.50
C LEU A 296 9.90 3.19 12.76
N LYS A 297 11.23 3.04 12.86
CA LYS A 297 11.88 2.44 14.04
C LYS A 297 12.99 3.34 14.53
N VAL A 298 12.95 3.66 15.82
CA VAL A 298 14.01 4.38 16.53
C VAL A 298 14.55 3.55 17.69
N GLN A 299 15.75 3.90 18.16
CA GLN A 299 16.47 3.19 19.22
C GLN A 299 16.85 4.16 20.34
N PRO A 300 15.94 4.43 21.29
CA PRO A 300 16.12 5.53 22.23
C PRO A 300 17.06 5.21 23.40
N ASP A 301 17.26 3.94 23.73
CA ASP A 301 18.05 3.45 24.89
C ASP A 301 17.65 4.13 26.23
N VAL A 302 16.33 4.17 26.48
CA VAL A 302 15.75 4.88 27.63
C VAL A 302 15.41 3.92 28.76
N PRO A 303 15.85 4.17 30.01
CA PRO A 303 15.49 3.32 31.15
C PRO A 303 14.02 3.49 31.52
N VAL A 304 13.34 2.36 31.69
CA VAL A 304 11.96 2.28 32.17
C VAL A 304 11.85 1.39 33.40
N VAL A 305 10.84 1.66 34.23
CA VAL A 305 10.56 0.92 35.46
C VAL A 305 9.23 0.19 35.31
N ALA A 306 9.22 -1.09 35.68
CA ALA A 306 8.01 -1.91 35.67
C ALA A 306 6.86 -1.22 36.39
N GLY A 307 5.69 -1.20 35.75
CA GLY A 307 4.46 -0.63 36.29
C GLY A 307 4.27 0.87 36.04
N ASN A 308 5.31 1.62 35.66
CA ASN A 308 5.20 3.04 35.32
C ASN A 308 4.60 3.25 33.92
N TYR A 309 4.03 4.44 33.72
CA TYR A 309 3.46 4.88 32.44
C TYR A 309 4.42 5.78 31.70
N TYR A 310 4.52 5.52 30.41
CA TYR A 310 5.35 6.25 29.47
C TYR A 310 4.51 6.60 28.24
N ALA A 311 5.00 7.55 27.46
CA ALA A 311 4.44 7.85 26.16
C ALA A 311 5.57 7.97 25.14
N SER A 312 5.32 7.51 23.93
CA SER A 312 5.98 8.10 22.78
C SER A 312 5.24 9.34 22.34
N TYR A 313 5.95 10.26 21.71
CA TYR A 313 5.33 11.43 21.10
C TYR A 313 5.93 11.76 19.74
N ALA A 314 5.09 12.35 18.89
CA ALA A 314 5.43 12.79 17.54
C ALA A 314 4.97 14.24 17.34
N SER A 315 5.82 15.06 16.70
CA SER A 315 5.59 16.47 16.38
C SER A 315 6.39 16.89 15.13
N THR A 316 6.08 18.03 14.50
CA THR A 316 6.87 18.63 13.40
C THR A 316 7.14 20.10 13.70
N PRO A 317 8.19 20.67 13.10
CA PRO A 317 8.37 22.12 13.09
C PRO A 317 7.18 22.80 12.39
N GLY A 318 6.52 23.75 13.06
CA GLY A 318 5.51 24.64 12.44
C GLY A 318 4.04 24.35 12.75
N GLY A 319 3.71 23.30 13.50
CA GLY A 319 2.45 23.16 14.24
C GLY A 319 1.12 23.10 13.45
N SER A 320 1.15 23.01 12.12
CA SER A 320 -0.09 23.15 11.31
C SER A 320 -0.21 22.23 10.10
N ILE A 321 0.68 21.24 9.91
CA ILE A 321 0.64 20.38 8.74
C ILE A 321 0.10 19.00 9.13
N PRO A 322 -0.92 18.46 8.43
CA PRO A 322 -1.48 17.14 8.73
C PRO A 322 -0.40 16.07 8.65
N TYR A 323 -0.34 15.29 9.73
CA TYR A 323 0.51 14.13 9.88
C TYR A 323 -0.35 12.92 9.62
N CYS A 324 0.12 12.02 8.77
CA CYS A 324 -0.61 10.81 8.48
C CYS A 324 -0.02 9.65 9.29
N TYR A 325 -0.87 8.86 9.92
CA TYR A 325 -0.49 7.73 10.75
C TYR A 325 -1.54 6.62 10.64
N MET A 326 -1.15 5.38 10.93
CA MET A 326 -2.11 4.29 11.06
C MET A 326 -2.66 4.26 12.47
N GLU A 327 -3.98 4.31 12.61
CA GLU A 327 -4.69 4.15 13.88
C GLU A 327 -5.81 3.13 13.76
N ARG A 328 -6.24 2.58 14.88
CA ARG A 328 -7.47 1.79 14.97
C ARG A 328 -8.37 2.35 16.05
N VAL A 329 -9.68 2.10 15.92
CA VAL A 329 -10.62 2.36 17.00
C VAL A 329 -10.42 1.30 18.07
N ILE A 330 -10.05 1.72 19.28
CA ILE A 330 -10.04 0.85 20.46
C ILE A 330 -11.43 0.85 21.10
N GLN A 331 -12.43 0.44 20.33
CA GLN A 331 -13.69 0.00 20.93
C GLN A 331 -13.44 -1.35 21.61
N PRO A 332 -14.11 -1.63 22.74
CA PRO A 332 -14.03 -2.96 23.33
C PRO A 332 -14.61 -3.95 22.33
N GLU A 333 -13.78 -4.80 21.74
CA GLU A 333 -14.24 -6.12 21.33
C GLU A 333 -14.76 -6.80 22.61
N VAL A 334 -16.05 -7.13 22.64
CA VAL A 334 -16.77 -7.97 23.62
C VAL A 334 -17.56 -7.28 24.75
N ALA A 335 -18.86 -7.63 24.73
CA ALA A 335 -19.93 -7.62 25.75
C ALA A 335 -20.37 -6.27 26.37
N PRO A 336 -21.69 -5.96 26.36
CA PRO A 336 -22.27 -4.71 26.88
C PRO A 336 -22.09 -4.49 28.41
N GLU A 337 -21.41 -5.39 29.13
CA GLU A 337 -21.24 -5.31 30.58
C GLU A 337 -19.95 -4.63 31.05
N ARG A 338 -18.93 -4.40 30.18
CA ARG A 338 -17.75 -3.61 30.58
C ARG A 338 -18.00 -2.13 30.30
N GLN A 339 -18.30 -1.37 31.36
CA GLN A 339 -18.38 0.09 31.32
C GLN A 339 -17.16 0.68 30.60
N GLN A 340 -17.41 1.53 29.61
CA GLN A 340 -16.33 2.28 28.98
C GLN A 340 -15.63 3.17 30.02
N PRO A 341 -14.29 3.29 29.97
CA PRO A 341 -13.57 4.16 30.87
C PRO A 341 -14.08 5.60 30.72
N LEU A 342 -14.51 6.22 31.82
CA LEU A 342 -15.05 7.58 31.84
C LEU A 342 -13.98 8.65 31.62
N THR A 343 -12.70 8.29 31.72
CA THR A 343 -11.57 9.21 31.56
C THR A 343 -10.43 8.55 30.78
N PHE A 344 -9.58 9.39 30.17
CA PHE A 344 -8.35 8.93 29.49
C PHE A 344 -7.44 8.12 30.44
N MET A 345 -7.26 8.56 31.68
CA MET A 345 -6.46 7.80 32.67
C MET A 345 -7.08 6.46 33.01
N ALA A 346 -8.41 6.37 33.09
CA ALA A 346 -9.06 5.09 33.34
C ALA A 346 -8.80 4.12 32.17
N ALA A 347 -8.77 4.61 30.92
CA ALA A 347 -8.39 3.80 29.77
C ALA A 347 -6.93 3.28 29.90
N VAL A 348 -5.99 4.17 30.18
CA VAL A 348 -4.57 3.82 30.42
C VAL A 348 -4.41 2.79 31.55
N GLN A 349 -5.12 2.97 32.66
CA GLN A 349 -5.08 2.07 33.82
C GLN A 349 -5.69 0.70 33.55
N GLN A 350 -6.66 0.61 32.64
CA GLN A 350 -7.23 -0.66 32.16
C GLN A 350 -6.29 -1.39 31.17
N GLY A 351 -5.07 -0.89 30.96
CA GLY A 351 -4.13 -1.45 29.98
C GLY A 351 -4.48 -1.11 28.54
N ARG A 352 -5.38 -0.14 28.31
CA ARG A 352 -5.54 0.45 26.98
C ARG A 352 -4.40 1.41 26.72
N TYR A 353 -4.03 1.55 25.47
CA TYR A 353 -2.96 2.43 25.04
C TYR A 353 -3.59 3.49 24.12
N PRO A 354 -4.37 4.43 24.68
CA PRO A 354 -5.06 5.42 23.86
C PRO A 354 -4.07 6.40 23.23
N LEU A 355 -4.41 6.84 22.01
CA LEU A 355 -3.79 7.93 21.30
C LEU A 355 -4.31 9.24 21.89
N PHE A 356 -3.46 10.08 22.44
CA PHE A 356 -3.87 11.41 22.86
C PHE A 356 -3.75 12.39 21.69
N PRO A 357 -4.76 13.25 21.45
CA PRO A 357 -5.94 13.52 22.28
C PRO A 357 -7.21 12.79 21.86
N VAL A 358 -7.10 11.65 21.16
CA VAL A 358 -8.22 10.87 20.61
C VAL A 358 -8.41 9.59 21.45
N PRO A 359 -9.08 9.66 22.62
CA PRO A 359 -9.02 8.64 23.68
C PRO A 359 -9.54 7.24 23.28
N ASP A 360 -10.30 7.15 22.20
CA ASP A 360 -10.88 5.93 21.63
C ASP A 360 -10.08 5.39 20.44
N ARG A 361 -8.88 5.92 20.18
CA ARG A 361 -7.97 5.46 19.13
C ARG A 361 -6.66 4.96 19.72
N GLU A 362 -5.92 4.18 18.94
CA GLU A 362 -4.57 3.70 19.24
C GLU A 362 -3.79 3.68 17.91
N MET A 363 -2.53 4.13 17.92
CA MET A 363 -1.65 4.01 16.75
C MET A 363 -1.25 2.56 16.51
N ASN A 364 -0.90 2.17 15.29
CA ASN A 364 -0.16 0.93 15.10
C ASN A 364 1.27 1.13 15.62
N PHE A 365 1.62 0.56 16.78
CA PHE A 365 2.90 0.82 17.44
C PHE A 365 3.50 -0.41 18.12
N HIS A 366 4.82 -0.38 18.32
CA HIS A 366 5.53 -1.34 19.15
C HIS A 366 6.62 -0.68 20.00
N VAL A 367 6.89 -1.31 21.15
CA VAL A 367 7.96 -0.95 22.09
C VAL A 367 8.69 -2.23 22.47
N ARG A 368 10.01 -2.24 22.33
CA ARG A 368 10.87 -3.30 22.86
C ARG A 368 11.62 -2.78 24.08
N ILE A 369 11.48 -3.50 25.19
CA ILE A 369 12.23 -3.29 26.42
C ILE A 369 13.13 -4.51 26.55
N ASP A 370 14.44 -4.32 26.67
CA ASP A 370 15.37 -5.42 26.94
C ASP A 370 15.64 -5.53 28.45
#